data_AF-A0A1L9QN56-F1
#
_entry.id   AF-A0A1L9QN56-F1
#
_cell.length_a   1.000
_cell.length_b   1.000
_cell.length_c   1.000
_cell.angle_alpha   90.00
_cell.angle_beta   90.00
_cell.angle_gamma   90.00
#
_symmetry.space_group_name_H-M   'P 1'
#
loop_
_entity.id
_entity.type
_entity.pdbx_description
1 polymer ?
#
loop_
_entity_poly.entity_id
_entity_poly.type
_entity_poly.pdbx_seq_one_letter_code
_entity_poly.pdbx_strand_id
1 'polypeptide(L)'
;MVNPLAELAYQGWQQTKNALSLAHKSLAYQLSTVLIDRQKSSIPAINPQVLSIIQQRLDALLKVDWEEANSGVYPLELLFEEDWPHLFSTYPMIWLDLPLTWQRKNRQEYQVFPSEVDRSTYPRYYLQNFHYQTDGYLSDRSAKLYDLQVDILFNVI
;
A
#
# COMPACT_ATOMS: atom_id res chain seq x y z
N MET A 1 -30.00 -14.03 3.51
CA MET A 1 -30.75 -12.97 2.80
C MET A 1 -29.73 -11.94 2.39
N VAL A 2 -29.70 -11.53 1.11
CA VAL A 2 -28.84 -10.44 0.63
C VAL A 2 -29.17 -9.20 1.45
N ASN A 3 -28.19 -8.55 2.06
CA ASN A 3 -28.37 -7.30 2.80
C ASN A 3 -27.83 -6.13 1.96
N PRO A 4 -28.69 -5.41 1.20
CA PRO A 4 -28.25 -4.34 0.31
C PRO A 4 -27.54 -3.19 1.04
N LEU A 5 -27.87 -2.97 2.32
CA LEU A 5 -27.21 -1.95 3.13
C LEU A 5 -25.76 -2.34 3.45
N ALA A 6 -25.51 -3.63 3.71
CA ALA A 6 -24.17 -4.13 3.99
C ALA A 6 -23.30 -4.14 2.72
N GLU A 7 -23.88 -4.43 1.55
CA GLU A 7 -23.19 -4.32 0.26
C GLU A 7 -22.77 -2.87 -0.02
N LEU A 8 -23.69 -1.92 0.16
CA LEU A 8 -23.39 -0.49 0.00
C LEU A 8 -22.35 -0.01 1.01
N ALA A 9 -22.41 -0.47 2.25
CA ALA A 9 -21.41 -0.16 3.26
C ALA A 9 -20.03 -0.70 2.86
N TYR A 10 -19.95 -1.95 2.40
CA TYR A 10 -18.72 -2.56 1.90
C TYR A 10 -18.14 -1.77 0.71
N GLN A 11 -18.95 -1.46 -0.31
CA GLN A 11 -18.50 -0.69 -1.46
C GLN A 11 -18.03 0.72 -1.05
N GLY A 12 -18.80 1.42 -0.22
CA GLY A 12 -18.42 2.74 0.29
C GLY A 12 -17.15 2.71 1.12
N TRP A 13 -16.94 1.63 1.87
CA TRP A 13 -15.72 1.37 2.62
C TRP A 13 -14.50 1.24 1.71
N GLN A 14 -14.58 0.37 0.70
CA GLN A 14 -13.49 0.15 -0.25
C GLN A 14 -13.15 1.40 -1.07
N GLN A 15 -14.15 2.20 -1.46
CA GLN A 15 -13.93 3.48 -2.15
C GLN A 15 -13.23 4.50 -1.24
N THR A 16 -13.59 4.52 0.05
CA THR A 16 -12.93 5.38 1.04
C THR A 16 -11.44 5.02 1.15
N LYS A 17 -11.14 3.73 1.25
CA LYS A 17 -9.76 3.26 1.32
C LYS A 17 -8.94 3.62 0.08
N ASN A 18 -9.56 3.45 -1.09
CA ASN A 18 -8.93 3.85 -2.34
C ASN A 18 -8.59 5.34 -2.35
N ALA A 19 -9.55 6.19 -1.96
CA ALA A 19 -9.36 7.63 -1.90
C ALA A 19 -8.26 8.04 -0.91
N LEU A 20 -8.21 7.43 0.28
CA LEU A 20 -7.17 7.69 1.29
C LEU A 20 -5.78 7.31 0.79
N SER A 21 -5.66 6.14 0.16
CA SER A 21 -4.41 5.67 -0.44
C SER A 21 -3.91 6.59 -1.56
N LEU A 22 -4.81 7.04 -2.43
CA LEU A 22 -4.49 8.01 -3.50
C LEU A 22 -4.06 9.37 -2.91
N ALA A 23 -4.74 9.82 -1.86
CA ALA A 23 -4.37 11.04 -1.15
C ALA A 23 -2.97 10.93 -0.54
N HIS A 24 -2.66 9.81 0.15
CA HIS A 24 -1.33 9.54 0.70
C HIS A 24 -0.27 9.62 -0.40
N LYS A 25 -0.45 8.90 -1.51
CA LYS A 25 0.52 8.89 -2.63
C LYS A 25 0.72 10.28 -3.24
N SER A 26 -0.36 11.04 -3.39
CA SER A 26 -0.32 12.38 -3.95
C SER A 26 0.47 13.33 -3.05
N LEU A 27 0.21 13.29 -1.74
CA LEU A 27 0.93 14.08 -0.74
C LEU A 27 2.41 13.68 -0.66
N ALA A 28 2.71 12.37 -0.62
CA ALA A 28 4.06 11.86 -0.60
C ALA A 28 4.84 12.28 -1.86
N TYR A 29 4.21 12.25 -3.03
CA TYR A 29 4.81 12.74 -4.27
C TYR A 29 5.12 14.24 -4.19
N GLN A 30 4.16 15.07 -3.78
CA GLN A 30 4.35 16.51 -3.64
C GLN A 30 5.49 16.83 -2.67
N LEU A 31 5.52 16.18 -1.50
CA LEU A 31 6.59 16.35 -0.52
C LEU A 31 7.95 15.91 -1.06
N SER A 32 8.02 14.84 -1.86
CA SER A 32 9.28 14.41 -2.47
C SER A 32 9.85 15.44 -3.43
N THR A 33 9.01 16.22 -4.13
CA THR A 33 9.49 17.30 -5.01
C THR A 33 10.10 18.47 -4.24
N VAL A 34 9.74 18.65 -2.96
CA VAL A 34 10.25 19.72 -2.11
C VAL A 34 11.46 19.27 -1.28
N LEU A 35 11.40 18.07 -0.70
CA LEU A 35 12.38 17.62 0.29
C LEU A 35 13.66 17.02 -0.29
N ILE A 36 13.57 16.38 -1.46
CA ILE A 36 14.72 15.70 -2.08
C ILE A 36 14.96 16.14 -3.52
N ASP A 37 14.40 17.30 -3.90
CA ASP A 37 14.43 17.88 -5.25
C ASP A 37 14.18 16.82 -6.34
N ARG A 38 13.21 15.94 -6.08
CA ARG A 38 12.86 14.90 -7.05
C ARG A 38 12.35 15.59 -8.29
N GLN A 39 13.06 15.43 -9.41
CA GLN A 39 12.65 15.98 -10.69
C GLN A 39 11.19 15.57 -10.95
N LYS A 40 10.33 16.58 -11.13
CA LYS A 40 8.92 16.35 -11.45
C LYS A 40 8.88 15.52 -12.73
N SER A 41 8.50 14.26 -12.59
CA SER A 41 8.28 13.40 -13.74
C SER A 41 7.11 14.00 -14.52
N SER A 42 7.25 14.12 -15.84
CA SER A 42 6.12 14.41 -16.71
C SER A 42 5.23 13.17 -16.78
N ILE A 43 4.45 12.93 -15.72
CA ILE A 43 3.42 11.89 -15.76
C ILE A 43 2.36 12.41 -16.74
N PRO A 44 2.12 11.72 -17.87
CA PRO A 44 1.11 12.16 -18.81
C PRO A 44 -0.26 12.18 -18.12
N ALA A 45 -1.10 13.13 -18.50
CA ALA A 45 -2.48 13.16 -18.02
C ALA A 45 -3.17 11.84 -18.37
N ILE A 46 -3.81 11.21 -17.39
CA ILE A 46 -4.53 9.97 -17.63
C ILE A 46 -5.74 10.30 -18.47
N ASN A 47 -5.93 9.55 -19.55
CA ASN A 47 -7.08 9.66 -20.43
C ASN A 47 -8.38 9.43 -19.60
N PRO A 48 -9.38 10.33 -19.67
CA PRO A 48 -10.62 10.20 -18.88
C PRO A 48 -11.40 8.90 -19.17
N GLN A 49 -11.37 8.41 -20.41
CA GLN A 49 -12.00 7.14 -20.77
C GLN A 49 -11.29 5.95 -20.09
N VAL A 50 -9.96 5.98 -19.98
CA VAL A 50 -9.20 4.97 -19.24
C VAL A 50 -9.57 4.98 -17.76
N LEU A 51 -9.69 6.16 -17.14
CA LEU A 51 -10.14 6.28 -15.74
C LEU A 51 -11.53 5.69 -15.55
N SER A 52 -12.47 5.99 -16.47
CA SER A 52 -13.82 5.42 -16.42
C SER A 52 -13.80 3.89 -16.52
N ILE A 53 -12.96 3.31 -17.38
CA ILE A 53 -12.80 1.85 -17.49
C ILE A 53 -12.24 1.27 -16.19
N ILE A 54 -11.23 1.90 -15.57
CA ILE A 54 -10.67 1.44 -14.30
C ILE A 54 -11.75 1.43 -13.21
N GLN A 55 -12.53 2.51 -13.08
CA GLN A 55 -13.62 2.58 -12.11
C GLN A 55 -14.65 1.47 -12.34
N GLN A 56 -15.12 1.29 -13.58
CA GLN A 56 -16.08 0.24 -13.92
C GLN A 56 -15.57 -1.16 -13.59
N ARG A 57 -14.28 -1.43 -13.83
CA ARG A 57 -13.65 -2.72 -13.53
C ARG A 57 -13.52 -2.95 -12.02
N LEU A 58 -13.18 -1.90 -11.27
CA LEU A 58 -13.13 -1.96 -9.81
C LEU A 58 -14.52 -2.23 -9.22
N ASP A 59 -15.55 -1.49 -9.65
CA ASP A 59 -16.91 -1.68 -9.18
C ASP A 59 -17.42 -3.10 -9.48
N ALA A 60 -17.10 -3.63 -10.68
CA ALA A 60 -17.42 -5.01 -11.03
C ALA A 60 -16.69 -6.03 -10.14
N LEU A 61 -15.41 -5.78 -9.80
CA LEU A 61 -14.64 -6.65 -8.92
C LEU A 61 -15.21 -6.67 -7.49
N LEU A 62 -15.52 -5.50 -6.93
CA LEU A 62 -16.13 -5.38 -5.60
C LEU A 62 -17.50 -6.06 -5.53
N LYS A 63 -18.26 -6.03 -6.62
CA LYS A 63 -19.53 -6.76 -6.71
C LYS A 63 -19.32 -8.28 -6.68
N VAL A 64 -18.34 -8.79 -7.43
CA VAL A 64 -18.00 -10.22 -7.41
C VAL A 64 -17.56 -10.65 -6.00
N ASP A 65 -16.69 -9.87 -5.37
CA ASP A 65 -16.21 -10.12 -4.01
C ASP A 65 -17.38 -10.18 -3.00
N TRP A 66 -18.32 -9.24 -3.07
CA TRP A 66 -19.53 -9.30 -2.26
C TRP A 66 -20.38 -10.56 -2.51
N GLU A 67 -20.60 -10.92 -3.78
CA GLU A 67 -21.39 -12.09 -4.16
C GLU A 67 -20.74 -13.40 -3.70
N GLU A 68 -19.41 -13.53 -3.80
CA GLU A 68 -18.65 -14.69 -3.34
C GLU A 68 -18.69 -14.83 -1.81
N ALA A 69 -18.48 -13.73 -1.07
CA ALA A 69 -18.60 -13.73 0.39
C ALA A 69 -20.03 -14.08 0.84
N ASN A 70 -21.04 -13.45 0.24
CA ASN A 70 -22.44 -13.67 0.58
C ASN A 70 -22.95 -15.07 0.18
N SER A 71 -22.35 -15.71 -0.83
CA SER A 71 -22.61 -17.11 -1.18
C SER A 71 -21.82 -18.12 -0.35
N GLY A 72 -20.92 -17.65 0.52
CA GLY A 72 -20.17 -18.46 1.47
C GLY A 72 -18.90 -19.11 0.90
N VAL A 73 -18.35 -18.57 -0.19
CA VAL A 73 -17.02 -18.99 -0.70
C VAL A 73 -15.95 -18.72 0.36
N TYR A 74 -16.10 -17.61 1.10
CA TYR A 74 -15.34 -17.27 2.30
C TYR A 74 -16.23 -16.47 3.29
N PRO A 75 -15.84 -16.35 4.57
CA PRO A 75 -16.65 -15.67 5.58
C PRO A 75 -16.88 -14.19 5.25
N LEU A 76 -18.11 -13.70 5.50
CA LEU A 76 -18.49 -12.31 5.23
C LEU A 76 -17.71 -11.31 6.09
N GLU A 77 -17.29 -11.74 7.27
CA GLU A 77 -16.52 -10.94 8.22
C GLU A 77 -15.19 -10.46 7.62
N LEU A 78 -14.60 -11.22 6.70
CA LEU A 78 -13.34 -10.86 6.03
C LEU A 78 -13.48 -9.59 5.17
N LEU A 79 -14.68 -9.27 4.68
CA LEU A 79 -14.92 -8.04 3.91
C LEU A 79 -14.77 -6.76 4.74
N PHE A 80 -14.82 -6.89 6.06
CA PHE A 80 -14.77 -5.80 7.03
C PHE A 80 -13.63 -5.96 8.04
N GLU A 81 -12.75 -6.93 7.83
CA GLU A 81 -11.62 -7.19 8.72
C GLU A 81 -10.52 -6.17 8.49
N GLU A 82 -10.17 -5.42 9.54
CA GLU A 82 -9.14 -4.39 9.50
C GLU A 82 -8.34 -4.41 10.80
N ASP A 83 -7.02 -4.42 10.71
CA ASP A 83 -6.14 -4.26 11.88
C ASP A 83 -5.94 -2.77 12.21
N TRP A 84 -6.99 -2.15 12.75
CA TRP A 84 -6.98 -0.73 13.14
C TRP A 84 -5.82 -0.36 14.07
N PRO A 85 -5.55 -1.10 15.17
CA PRO A 85 -4.44 -0.78 16.06
C PRO A 85 -3.10 -0.79 15.32
N HIS A 86 -2.87 -1.78 14.45
CA HIS A 86 -1.67 -1.82 13.63
C HIS A 86 -1.59 -0.59 12.73
N LEU A 87 -2.63 -0.32 11.93
CA LEU A 87 -2.69 0.82 11.01
C LEU A 87 -2.36 2.14 11.72
N PHE A 88 -3.03 2.45 12.83
CA PHE A 88 -2.81 3.72 13.53
C PHE A 88 -1.41 3.83 14.13
N SER A 89 -0.82 2.71 14.55
CA SER A 89 0.54 2.70 15.10
C SER A 89 1.63 2.80 14.02
N THR A 90 1.42 2.23 12.83
CA THR A 90 2.42 2.16 11.75
C THR A 90 2.30 3.30 10.75
N TYR A 91 1.10 3.88 10.56
CA TYR A 91 0.89 4.94 9.58
C TYR A 91 1.77 6.19 9.80
N PRO A 92 1.94 6.74 11.02
CA PRO A 92 2.87 7.84 11.26
C PRO A 92 4.33 7.46 10.97
N MET A 93 4.70 6.20 11.23
CA MET A 93 6.05 5.69 11.01
C MET A 93 6.41 5.63 9.52
N ILE A 94 5.44 5.37 8.63
CA ILE A 94 5.66 5.48 7.18
C ILE A 94 6.08 6.91 6.83
N TRP A 95 5.36 7.92 7.32
CA TRP A 95 5.69 9.32 7.05
C TRP A 95 7.08 9.72 7.55
N LEU A 96 7.48 9.22 8.72
CA LEU A 96 8.81 9.47 9.29
C LEU A 96 9.93 8.79 8.48
N ASP A 97 9.66 7.63 7.88
CA ASP A 97 10.65 6.86 7.11
C ASP A 97 10.78 7.34 5.64
N LEU A 98 9.75 7.99 5.09
CA LEU A 98 9.69 8.41 3.68
C LEU A 98 10.93 9.16 3.17
N PRO A 99 11.47 10.19 3.87
CA PRO A 99 12.64 10.92 3.38
C PRO A 99 13.88 10.05 3.21
N LEU A 100 14.14 9.17 4.18
CA LEU A 100 15.28 8.24 4.14
C LEU A 100 15.08 7.20 3.03
N THR A 101 13.86 6.70 2.87
CA THR A 101 13.50 5.77 1.80
C THR A 101 13.72 6.39 0.42
N TRP A 102 13.38 7.67 0.22
CA TRP A 102 13.68 8.31 -1.06
C TRP A 102 15.18 8.54 -1.30
N GLN A 103 15.94 8.89 -0.26
CA GLN A 103 17.40 9.02 -0.38
C GLN A 103 18.04 7.70 -0.80
N ARG A 104 17.67 6.59 -0.15
CA ARG A 104 18.14 5.24 -0.51
C ARG A 104 17.73 4.86 -1.92
N LYS A 105 16.50 5.17 -2.33
CA LYS A 105 16.02 4.96 -3.69
C LYS A 105 16.87 5.70 -4.72
N ASN A 106 17.19 6.96 -4.48
CA ASN A 106 18.05 7.76 -5.37
C ASN A 106 19.47 7.21 -5.46
N ARG A 107 20.00 6.66 -4.36
CA ARG A 107 21.34 6.03 -4.30
C ARG A 107 21.36 4.58 -4.76
N GLN A 108 20.20 4.01 -5.10
CA GLN A 108 20.04 2.60 -5.42
C GLN A 108 20.55 1.68 -4.30
N GLU A 109 20.34 2.08 -3.05
CA GLU A 109 20.73 1.31 -1.86
C GLU A 109 19.63 0.31 -1.50
N TYR A 110 19.65 -0.87 -2.15
CA TYR A 110 18.62 -1.91 -1.99
C TYR A 110 19.11 -3.17 -1.25
N GLN A 111 20.32 -3.17 -0.67
CA GLN A 111 20.85 -4.31 0.10
C GLN A 111 21.44 -3.86 1.45
N VAL A 112 20.72 -2.99 2.16
CA VAL A 112 21.13 -2.44 3.46
C VAL A 112 20.42 -3.20 4.58
N PHE A 113 21.20 -3.78 5.49
CA PHE A 113 20.70 -4.58 6.61
C PHE A 113 21.52 -4.28 7.88
N PRO A 114 20.91 -4.41 9.08
CA PRO A 114 21.62 -4.35 10.35
C PRO A 114 22.82 -5.31 10.40
N SER A 115 23.82 -4.99 11.22
CA SER A 115 25.04 -5.78 11.38
C SER A 115 24.79 -7.18 11.94
N GLU A 116 23.69 -7.36 12.65
CA GLU A 116 23.31 -8.58 13.34
C GLU A 116 22.74 -9.62 12.35
N VAL A 117 22.36 -9.21 11.14
CA VAL A 117 21.85 -10.11 10.10
C VAL A 117 23.01 -10.85 9.46
N ASP A 118 23.11 -12.16 9.69
CA ASP A 118 24.02 -13.02 8.94
C ASP A 118 23.53 -13.16 7.49
N ARG A 119 24.17 -12.43 6.58
CA ARG A 119 23.80 -12.42 5.16
C ARG A 119 24.20 -13.71 4.45
N SER A 120 25.13 -14.49 5.01
CA SER A 120 25.63 -15.71 4.38
C SER A 120 24.59 -16.84 4.38
N THR A 121 23.62 -16.78 5.29
CA THR A 121 22.55 -17.78 5.40
C THR A 121 21.43 -17.58 4.39
N TYR A 122 21.41 -16.48 3.64
CA TYR A 122 20.33 -16.13 2.73
C TYR A 122 20.79 -16.07 1.26
N PRO A 123 20.04 -16.68 0.33
CA PRO A 123 20.23 -16.42 -1.10
C PRO A 123 20.15 -14.92 -1.41
N ARG A 124 20.91 -14.46 -2.41
CA ARG A 124 20.99 -13.04 -2.79
C ARG A 124 19.64 -12.37 -3.06
N TYR A 125 18.65 -13.15 -3.53
CA TYR A 125 17.29 -12.68 -3.75
C TYR A 125 16.62 -12.18 -2.46
N TYR A 126 16.83 -12.88 -1.34
CA TYR A 126 16.31 -12.51 -0.03
C TYR A 126 17.08 -11.34 0.61
N LEU A 127 18.18 -10.89 0.01
CA LEU A 127 18.92 -9.71 0.47
C LEU A 127 18.55 -8.47 -0.35
N GLN A 128 17.34 -8.40 -0.88
CA GLN A 128 16.79 -7.26 -1.63
C GLN A 128 15.75 -6.52 -0.79
N ASN A 129 15.91 -5.20 -0.66
CA ASN A 129 14.95 -4.30 -0.03
C ASN A 129 14.05 -3.70 -1.13
N PHE A 130 12.96 -4.39 -1.46
CA PHE A 130 12.08 -4.01 -2.58
C PHE A 130 11.42 -2.63 -2.43
N HIS A 131 11.26 -2.11 -1.21
CA HIS A 131 10.71 -0.78 -0.94
C HIS A 131 11.76 0.22 -0.42
N TYR A 132 13.05 -0.09 -0.51
CA TYR A 132 14.14 0.72 0.05
C TYR A 132 13.96 1.01 1.54
N GLN A 133 13.44 0.04 2.30
CA GLN A 133 13.23 0.17 3.75
C GLN A 133 14.56 0.34 4.50
N THR A 134 14.52 0.99 5.67
CA THR A 134 15.72 1.34 6.44
C THR A 134 16.57 0.15 6.85
N ASP A 135 15.94 -0.92 7.34
CA ASP A 135 16.67 -2.06 7.91
C ASP A 135 16.35 -3.38 7.17
N GLY A 136 15.70 -3.29 6.01
CA GLY A 136 15.20 -4.44 5.26
C GLY A 136 14.12 -5.25 5.99
N TYR A 137 13.41 -6.11 5.26
CA TYR A 137 12.30 -6.89 5.82
C TYR A 137 12.72 -7.91 6.89
N LEU A 138 14.03 -8.13 7.08
CA LEU A 138 14.59 -8.97 8.14
C LEU A 138 14.57 -8.30 9.53
N SER A 139 14.17 -7.02 9.60
CA SER A 139 13.94 -6.32 10.87
C SER A 139 12.45 -6.28 11.19
N ASP A 140 12.10 -6.45 12.47
CA ASP A 140 10.70 -6.36 12.94
C ASP A 140 10.04 -5.02 12.56
N ARG A 141 10.80 -3.93 12.67
CA ARG A 141 10.30 -2.58 12.37
C ARG A 141 9.92 -2.47 10.89
N SER A 142 10.84 -2.82 9.99
CA SER A 142 10.59 -2.66 8.55
C SER A 142 9.60 -3.70 8.02
N ALA A 143 9.54 -4.89 8.63
CA ALA A 143 8.49 -5.88 8.35
C ALA A 143 7.09 -5.32 8.66
N LYS A 144 6.91 -4.69 9.83
CA LYS A 144 5.63 -4.03 10.18
C LYS A 144 5.24 -2.89 9.24
N LEU A 145 6.22 -2.13 8.72
CA LEU A 145 5.92 -1.07 7.76
C LEU A 145 5.63 -1.61 6.36
N TYR A 146 6.14 -2.78 6.01
CA TYR A 146 5.98 -3.37 4.69
C TYR A 146 4.52 -3.65 4.36
N ASP A 147 3.78 -4.28 5.28
CA ASP A 147 2.37 -4.65 5.06
C ASP A 147 1.55 -3.40 4.70
N LEU A 148 1.65 -2.35 5.51
CA LEU A 148 0.93 -1.11 5.26
C LEU A 148 1.40 -0.37 3.98
N GLN A 149 2.69 -0.48 3.62
CA GLN A 149 3.18 0.07 2.35
C GLN A 149 2.61 -0.66 1.13
N VAL A 150 2.40 -1.98 1.23
CA VAL A 150 1.72 -2.79 0.20
C VAL A 150 0.26 -2.37 0.09
N ASP A 151 -0.42 -2.18 1.20
CA ASP A 151 -1.81 -1.74 1.20
C ASP A 151 -1.98 -0.37 0.53
N ILE A 152 -1.11 0.59 0.88
CA ILE A 152 -1.07 1.89 0.20
C ILE A 152 -0.83 1.69 -1.29
N LEU A 153 0.15 0.86 -1.67
CA LEU A 153 0.50 0.61 -3.08
C LEU A 153 -0.70 0.11 -3.89
N PHE A 154 -1.52 -0.77 -3.33
CA PHE A 154 -2.70 -1.34 -3.99
C PHE A 154 -4.01 -0.59 -3.75
N ASN A 155 -3.98 0.50 -3.00
CA ASN A 155 -5.11 1.37 -2.67
C ASN A 155 -6.14 0.76 -1.71
N VAL A 156 -5.66 0.11 -0.65
CA VAL A 156 -6.53 -0.62 0.30
C VAL A 156 -6.39 -0.15 1.77
N ILE A 157 -5.84 1.04 2.03
CA ILE A 157 -5.80 1.67 3.38
C ILE A 157 -6.93 2.66 3.66
#